data_AF-A0A7R8ANW9-F1
#
_entry.id   AF-A0A7R8ANW9-F1
#
_cell.length_a   1.000
_cell.length_b   1.000
_cell.length_c   1.000
_cell.angle_alpha   90.00
_cell.angle_beta   90.00
_cell.angle_gamma   90.00
#
_symmetry.space_group_name_H-M   'P 1'
#
loop_
_entity.id
_entity.type
_entity.pdbx_description
1 polymer ?
#
loop_
_entity_poly.entity_id
_entity_poly.type
_entity_poly.pdbx_seq_one_letter_code
_entity_poly.pdbx_strand_id
1 'polypeptide(L)'
;MEECRLSEKKKEEETQRVYDSVKNRKEGKTPFLRATTGKTFHFNLYSTDHVTHCYSSPLYARKYIEFCNLDDENTEHQPLTERDAQRMYGHICLNADRGCEFGPFAFPKHAGLDTYRVECGCGEPGFTIQFLSDDYLKLQLPQEIVFNKPKPPHIPKFFEFVGIRVDFEKVARKRKREREEREEREEREEREEREEREGMKPRRPPSPRES
;
A
#
# COMPACT_ATOMS: atom_id res chain seq x y z
N MET A 1 -18.35 6.68 -4.63
CA MET A 1 -17.35 7.59 -5.23
C MET A 1 -16.92 8.67 -4.25
N GLU A 2 -17.84 9.36 -3.60
CA GLU A 2 -17.53 10.40 -2.60
C GLU A 2 -16.77 9.85 -1.39
N GLU A 3 -17.17 8.70 -0.86
CA GLU A 3 -16.44 8.02 0.24
C GLU A 3 -14.99 7.68 -0.14
N CYS A 4 -14.75 7.21 -1.37
CA CYS A 4 -13.39 6.94 -1.86
C CYS A 4 -12.57 8.24 -1.90
N ARG A 5 -13.14 9.33 -2.45
CA ARG A 5 -12.48 10.65 -2.48
C ARG A 5 -12.13 11.14 -1.08
N LEU A 6 -13.04 11.01 -0.12
CA LEU A 6 -12.81 11.39 1.29
C LEU A 6 -11.69 10.56 1.93
N SER A 7 -11.67 9.24 1.67
CA SER A 7 -10.62 8.35 2.15
C SER A 7 -9.24 8.73 1.59
N GLU A 8 -9.16 9.01 0.29
CA GLU A 8 -7.92 9.43 -0.40
C GLU A 8 -7.44 10.78 0.15
N LYS A 9 -8.35 11.75 0.27
CA LYS A 9 -8.05 13.09 0.82
C LYS A 9 -7.47 13.01 2.22
N LYS A 10 -8.00 12.12 3.08
CA LYS A 10 -7.46 11.92 4.43
C LYS A 10 -6.00 11.46 4.41
N LYS A 11 -5.62 10.64 3.42
CA LYS A 11 -4.24 10.16 3.25
C LYS A 11 -3.31 11.22 2.68
N GLU A 12 -3.83 12.08 1.81
CA GLU A 12 -3.11 13.28 1.35
C GLU A 12 -2.85 14.23 2.51
N GLU A 13 -3.86 14.54 3.33
CA GLU A 13 -3.71 15.41 4.52
C GLU A 13 -2.73 14.81 5.55
N GLU A 14 -2.77 13.50 5.77
CA GLU A 14 -1.81 12.79 6.62
C GLU A 14 -0.36 12.99 6.13
N THR A 15 -0.13 12.77 4.84
CA THR A 15 1.19 12.94 4.22
C THR A 15 1.62 14.41 4.19
N GLN A 16 0.67 15.34 4.00
CA GLN A 16 0.94 16.78 4.00
C GLN A 16 1.47 17.24 5.36
N ARG A 17 0.94 16.71 6.48
CA ARG A 17 1.47 17.01 7.82
C ARG A 17 2.93 16.57 7.97
N VAL A 18 3.28 15.42 7.39
CA VAL A 18 4.68 14.94 7.38
C VAL A 18 5.54 15.87 6.54
N TYR A 19 5.09 16.26 5.35
CA TYR A 19 5.78 17.23 4.50
C TYR A 19 6.03 18.56 5.24
N ASP A 20 5.01 19.12 5.87
CA ASP A 20 5.12 20.38 6.62
C ASP A 20 6.09 20.23 7.79
N SER A 21 6.11 19.07 8.45
CA SER A 21 7.08 18.77 9.50
C SER A 21 8.52 18.70 8.97
N VAL A 22 8.73 18.15 7.78
CA VAL A 22 10.06 18.09 7.13
C VAL A 22 10.50 19.50 6.73
N LYS A 23 9.58 20.29 6.14
CA LYS A 23 9.84 21.66 5.69
C LYS A 23 10.20 22.61 6.82
N ASN A 24 9.56 22.46 7.98
CA ASN A 24 9.79 23.32 9.14
C ASN A 24 10.97 22.86 10.02
N ARG A 25 11.67 21.78 9.63
CA ARG A 25 12.80 21.26 10.40
C ARG A 25 14.04 22.15 10.17
N LYS A 26 14.72 22.52 11.26
CA LYS A 26 16.01 23.21 11.16
C LYS A 26 17.05 22.30 10.50
N GLU A 27 17.86 22.86 9.60
CA GLU A 27 18.94 22.16 8.90
C GLU A 27 19.84 21.42 9.89
N GLY A 28 20.14 20.14 9.62
CA GLY A 28 21.12 19.35 10.39
C GLY A 28 20.67 17.98 10.89
N LYS A 29 19.40 17.58 10.74
CA LYS A 29 18.93 16.21 11.06
C LYS A 29 17.91 15.72 10.03
N THR A 30 18.32 15.33 8.84
CA THR A 30 17.44 14.58 7.93
C THR A 30 17.38 13.12 8.39
N PRO A 31 16.18 12.49 8.45
CA PRO A 31 16.08 11.07 8.75
C PRO A 31 16.87 10.26 7.73
N PHE A 32 17.66 9.31 8.19
CA PHE A 32 18.30 8.33 7.32
C PHE A 32 17.24 7.37 6.79
N LEU A 33 17.20 7.15 5.48
CA LEU A 33 16.31 6.18 4.88
C LEU A 33 16.91 4.79 5.02
N ARG A 34 16.19 3.89 5.67
CA ARG A 34 16.66 2.53 5.89
C ARG A 34 16.43 1.69 4.64
N ALA A 35 17.35 1.77 3.68
CA ALA A 35 17.49 0.75 2.65
C ALA A 35 18.03 -0.54 3.30
N THR A 36 17.14 -1.41 3.75
CA THR A 36 17.51 -2.75 4.20
C THR A 36 17.62 -3.67 2.99
N THR A 37 18.82 -4.19 2.74
CA THR A 37 19.08 -5.23 1.74
C THR A 37 18.12 -6.41 1.93
N GLY A 38 17.58 -6.97 0.83
CA GLY A 38 16.65 -8.11 0.84
C GLY A 38 15.24 -7.79 1.36
N LYS A 39 14.79 -6.53 1.31
CA LYS A 39 13.38 -6.17 1.60
C LYS A 39 12.77 -5.37 0.47
N THR A 40 11.63 -5.85 0.00
CA THR A 40 10.72 -5.05 -0.84
C THR A 40 10.10 -3.92 -0.04
N PHE A 41 10.16 -2.70 -0.56
CA PHE A 41 9.44 -1.56 0.01
C PHE A 41 8.15 -1.34 -0.76
N HIS A 42 7.01 -1.58 -0.12
CA HIS A 42 5.70 -1.44 -0.76
C HIS A 42 4.95 -0.26 -0.16
N PHE A 43 4.48 0.65 -0.99
CA PHE A 43 3.69 1.82 -0.59
C PHE A 43 2.35 1.81 -1.32
N ASN A 44 1.26 1.91 -0.57
CA ASN A 44 -0.04 2.20 -1.17
C ASN A 44 -0.07 3.65 -1.63
N LEU A 45 -0.55 3.87 -2.85
CA LEU A 45 -0.65 5.19 -3.46
C LEU A 45 -2.07 5.75 -3.31
N TYR A 46 -2.15 7.04 -3.02
CA TYR A 46 -3.40 7.78 -2.87
C TYR A 46 -3.35 9.07 -3.68
N SER A 47 -4.43 9.41 -4.37
CA SER A 47 -4.61 10.63 -5.16
C SER A 47 -6.09 10.90 -5.41
N THR A 48 -6.57 12.04 -4.91
CA THR A 48 -7.91 12.56 -5.13
C THR A 48 -8.12 12.98 -6.59
N ASP A 49 -7.09 13.54 -7.23
CA ASP A 49 -7.08 13.86 -8.65
C ASP A 49 -7.26 12.61 -9.50
N HIS A 50 -6.51 11.55 -9.19
CA HIS A 50 -6.65 10.27 -9.89
C HIS A 50 -8.06 9.69 -9.73
N VAL A 51 -8.65 9.72 -8.53
CA VAL A 51 -10.05 9.29 -8.32
C VAL A 51 -11.06 10.21 -9.01
N THR A 52 -10.71 11.47 -9.24
CA THR A 52 -11.60 12.40 -9.95
C THR A 52 -11.63 12.13 -11.44
N HIS A 53 -10.48 11.81 -12.04
CA HIS A 53 -10.33 11.72 -13.49
C HIS A 53 -10.30 10.28 -14.03
N CYS A 54 -9.90 9.28 -13.25
CA CYS A 54 -9.70 7.90 -13.71
C CYS A 54 -10.77 6.91 -13.22
N TYR A 55 -11.75 7.36 -12.43
CA TYR A 55 -12.66 6.45 -11.74
C TYR A 55 -13.79 5.97 -12.65
N SER A 56 -13.68 4.74 -13.16
CA SER A 56 -14.68 4.13 -14.05
C SER A 56 -15.31 2.83 -13.52
N SER A 57 -14.85 2.26 -12.41
CA SER A 57 -15.35 0.96 -11.90
C SER A 57 -15.31 0.83 -10.37
N PRO A 58 -16.27 0.12 -9.74
CA PRO A 58 -16.23 -0.22 -8.31
C PRO A 58 -15.17 -1.27 -7.95
N LEU A 59 -14.57 -1.96 -8.93
CA LEU A 59 -13.48 -2.92 -8.72
C LEU A 59 -12.11 -2.22 -8.66
N TYR A 60 -12.02 -1.20 -7.81
CA TYR A 60 -10.83 -0.36 -7.75
C TYR A 60 -9.62 -1.17 -7.26
N ALA A 61 -8.71 -1.47 -8.18
CA ALA A 61 -7.46 -2.16 -7.88
C ALA A 61 -6.63 -1.30 -6.92
N ARG A 62 -5.88 -1.96 -6.04
CA ARG A 62 -4.96 -1.26 -5.14
C ARG A 62 -3.87 -0.60 -5.98
N LYS A 63 -3.73 0.72 -5.83
CA LYS A 63 -2.62 1.48 -6.41
C LYS A 63 -1.42 1.36 -5.49
N TYR A 64 -0.27 1.03 -6.02
CA TYR A 64 0.94 0.92 -5.23
C TYR A 64 2.19 1.23 -6.04
N ILE A 65 3.26 1.52 -5.31
CA ILE A 65 4.63 1.51 -5.83
C ILE A 65 5.44 0.55 -4.97
N GLU A 66 6.21 -0.31 -5.61
CA GLU A 66 7.15 -1.20 -4.96
C GLU A 66 8.57 -0.94 -5.41
N PHE A 67 9.51 -1.13 -4.49
CA PHE A 67 10.95 -1.06 -4.74
C PHE A 67 11.59 -2.39 -4.36
N CYS A 68 12.36 -2.96 -5.27
CA CYS A 68 13.04 -4.24 -5.12
C CYS A 68 14.55 -4.09 -5.43
N ASN A 69 15.37 -4.92 -4.79
CA ASN A 69 16.78 -5.08 -5.14
C ASN A 69 16.94 -6.33 -6.03
N LEU A 70 17.86 -6.31 -6.99
CA LEU A 70 18.10 -7.45 -7.90
C LEU A 70 18.66 -8.69 -7.21
N ASP A 71 19.21 -8.56 -6.00
CA ASP A 71 19.71 -9.69 -5.22
C ASP A 71 18.63 -10.75 -4.93
N ASP A 72 17.34 -10.42 -5.04
CA ASP A 72 16.23 -11.34 -4.70
C ASP A 72 15.77 -12.23 -5.87
N GLU A 73 16.09 -11.93 -7.14
CA GLU A 73 15.43 -12.58 -8.30
C GLU A 73 16.37 -13.31 -9.28
N ASN A 74 17.70 -13.19 -9.20
CA ASN A 74 18.55 -13.73 -10.29
C ASN A 74 19.96 -14.22 -9.91
N THR A 75 20.10 -15.01 -8.85
CA THR A 75 21.39 -15.62 -8.46
C THR A 75 21.77 -16.91 -9.19
N GLU A 76 21.37 -17.10 -10.46
CA GLU A 76 21.88 -18.25 -11.24
C GLU A 76 22.91 -17.92 -12.33
N HIS A 77 23.06 -16.66 -12.79
CA HIS A 77 23.85 -16.44 -14.03
C HIS A 77 24.92 -15.35 -14.09
N GLN A 78 25.19 -14.55 -13.04
CA GLN A 78 26.42 -13.77 -12.96
C GLN A 78 26.58 -13.12 -11.58
N PRO A 79 27.79 -13.07 -10.99
CA PRO A 79 28.02 -12.28 -9.78
C PRO A 79 27.80 -10.79 -10.11
N LEU A 80 26.79 -10.19 -9.49
CA LEU A 80 26.54 -8.75 -9.56
C LEU A 80 27.77 -8.00 -9.06
N THR A 81 28.13 -6.89 -9.72
CA THR A 81 29.19 -6.03 -9.20
C THR A 81 28.71 -5.32 -7.92
N GLU A 82 29.62 -4.90 -7.02
CA GLU A 82 29.25 -4.13 -5.82
C GLU A 82 28.42 -2.87 -6.14
N ARG A 83 28.56 -2.32 -7.36
CA ARG A 83 27.75 -1.18 -7.84
C ARG A 83 26.32 -1.58 -8.22
N ASP A 84 26.10 -2.80 -8.66
CA ASP A 84 24.79 -3.30 -9.06
C ASP A 84 23.97 -3.77 -7.85
N ALA A 85 24.62 -4.27 -6.80
CA ALA A 85 23.99 -4.65 -5.52
C ALA A 85 23.32 -3.48 -4.77
N GLN A 86 23.60 -2.23 -5.17
CA GLN A 86 23.06 -1.02 -4.54
C GLN A 86 22.01 -0.28 -5.41
N ARG A 87 21.70 -0.82 -6.60
CA ARG A 87 20.70 -0.25 -7.50
C ARG A 87 19.33 -0.83 -7.16
N MET A 88 18.35 0.05 -7.05
CA MET A 88 16.96 -0.37 -6.89
C MET A 88 16.20 -0.25 -8.20
N TYR A 89 15.30 -1.21 -8.37
CA TYR A 89 14.27 -1.24 -9.38
C TYR A 89 12.94 -1.05 -8.69
N GLY A 90 11.93 -0.71 -9.45
CA GLY A 90 10.60 -0.71 -8.90
C GLY A 90 9.53 -0.80 -9.95
N HIS A 91 8.33 -0.96 -9.45
CA HIS A 91 7.15 -1.13 -10.26
C HIS A 91 6.01 -0.33 -9.64
N ILE A 92 5.34 0.45 -10.46
CA ILE A 92 4.12 1.18 -10.10
C ILE A 92 2.96 0.40 -10.68
N CYS A 93 1.95 0.09 -9.88
CA CYS A 93 0.66 -0.40 -10.34
C CYS A 93 -0.40 0.65 -10.03
N LEU A 94 -1.11 1.12 -11.07
CA LEU A 94 -2.20 2.10 -10.93
C LEU A 94 -3.58 1.46 -11.13
N ASN A 95 -3.66 0.38 -11.92
CA ASN A 95 -4.87 -0.42 -12.17
C ASN A 95 -4.47 -1.81 -12.71
N ALA A 96 -5.43 -2.73 -12.86
CA ALA A 96 -5.20 -4.10 -13.35
C ALA A 96 -4.42 -4.17 -14.68
N ASP A 97 -4.63 -3.18 -15.57
CA ASP A 97 -3.97 -3.11 -16.87
C ASP A 97 -2.88 -2.02 -16.95
N ARG A 98 -2.54 -1.38 -15.82
CA ARG A 98 -1.63 -0.23 -15.79
C ARG A 98 -0.55 -0.36 -14.74
N GLY A 99 0.67 -0.39 -15.24
CA GLY A 99 1.87 -0.14 -14.45
C GLY A 99 3.03 0.41 -15.26
N CYS A 100 4.09 0.77 -14.55
CA CYS A 100 5.38 1.16 -15.13
C CYS A 100 6.47 0.53 -14.27
N GLU A 101 7.33 -0.26 -14.91
CA GLU A 101 8.61 -0.66 -14.33
C GLU A 101 9.62 0.48 -14.50
N PHE A 102 10.52 0.63 -13.54
CA PHE A 102 11.49 1.72 -13.56
C PHE A 102 12.79 1.33 -12.86
N GLY A 103 13.83 2.10 -13.16
CA GLY A 103 15.18 1.87 -12.68
C GLY A 103 16.13 1.33 -13.76
N PRO A 104 17.40 1.05 -13.41
CA PRO A 104 17.97 1.15 -12.06
C PRO A 104 18.13 2.61 -11.57
N PHE A 105 17.96 2.84 -10.26
CA PHE A 105 18.33 4.12 -9.64
C PHE A 105 19.02 3.94 -8.28
N ALA A 106 19.78 4.95 -7.87
CA ALA A 106 20.42 4.98 -6.56
C ALA A 106 19.41 5.45 -5.51
N PHE A 107 19.10 4.60 -4.53
CA PHE A 107 18.17 4.99 -3.49
C PHE A 107 18.75 6.09 -2.61
N PRO A 108 17.95 7.11 -2.27
CA PRO A 108 18.43 8.17 -1.41
C PRO A 108 18.79 7.68 -0.02
N LYS A 109 19.90 8.19 0.50
CA LYS A 109 20.35 7.93 1.87
C LYS A 109 19.53 8.68 2.92
N HIS A 110 18.91 9.79 2.52
CA HIS A 110 18.22 10.71 3.42
C HIS A 110 16.84 11.05 2.89
N ALA A 111 15.88 11.12 3.81
CA ALA A 111 14.57 11.66 3.53
C ALA A 111 14.64 13.19 3.58
N GLY A 112 13.82 13.87 2.78
CA GLY A 112 13.85 15.31 2.71
C GLY A 112 12.92 15.89 1.65
N LEU A 113 13.22 17.13 1.26
CA LEU A 113 12.51 17.85 0.22
C LEU A 113 13.08 17.62 -1.18
N ASP A 114 14.19 16.89 -1.29
CA ASP A 114 14.81 16.57 -2.56
C ASP A 114 13.92 15.65 -3.39
N THR A 115 13.79 15.98 -4.67
CA THR A 115 13.04 15.20 -5.65
C THR A 115 14.01 14.40 -6.51
N TYR A 116 13.69 13.13 -6.71
CA TYR A 116 14.46 12.18 -7.50
C TYR A 116 13.73 11.92 -8.80
N ARG A 117 14.36 12.25 -9.91
CA ARG A 117 13.83 11.93 -11.24
C ARG A 117 14.17 10.48 -11.56
N VAL A 118 13.17 9.74 -12.00
CA VAL A 118 13.26 8.32 -12.33
C VAL A 118 12.75 8.11 -13.75
N GLU A 119 13.48 7.34 -14.53
CA GLU A 119 13.10 7.00 -15.90
C GLU A 119 12.18 5.79 -15.90
N CYS A 120 11.12 5.85 -16.70
CA CYS A 120 10.21 4.73 -16.88
C CYS A 120 10.79 3.77 -17.94
N GLY A 121 10.78 2.47 -17.66
CA GLY A 121 11.34 1.44 -18.53
C GLY A 121 10.57 1.23 -19.84
N CYS A 122 9.31 1.66 -19.91
CA CYS A 122 8.48 1.50 -21.10
C CYS A 122 8.62 2.63 -22.15
N GLY A 123 9.64 3.50 -22.02
CA GLY A 123 9.91 4.59 -22.96
C GLY A 123 8.99 5.81 -22.79
N GLU A 124 8.10 5.79 -21.80
CA GLU A 124 7.29 6.93 -21.39
C GLU A 124 8.13 7.99 -20.65
N PRO A 125 7.66 9.24 -20.54
CA PRO A 125 8.38 10.27 -19.80
C PRO A 125 8.65 9.82 -18.36
N GLY A 126 9.88 10.07 -17.90
CA GLY A 126 10.23 9.85 -16.49
C GLY A 126 9.35 10.65 -15.53
N PHE A 127 9.33 10.22 -14.28
CA PHE A 127 8.53 10.80 -13.20
C PHE A 127 9.41 11.21 -12.03
N THR A 128 8.83 11.80 -10.98
CA THR A 128 9.60 12.18 -9.78
C THR A 128 9.08 11.53 -8.51
N ILE A 129 10.00 11.19 -7.62
CA ILE A 129 9.74 10.64 -6.28
C ILE A 129 10.38 11.57 -5.24
N GLN A 130 9.66 11.88 -4.17
CA GLN A 130 10.15 12.62 -3.02
C GLN A 130 9.94 11.78 -1.77
N PHE A 131 11.03 11.35 -1.13
CA PHE A 131 10.96 10.55 0.10
C PHE A 131 10.92 11.49 1.31
N LEU A 132 9.77 11.55 1.99
CA LEU A 132 9.58 12.41 3.17
C LEU A 132 10.06 11.72 4.45
N SER A 133 9.97 10.38 4.49
CA SER A 133 10.49 9.52 5.56
C SER A 133 10.56 8.07 5.07
N ASP A 134 10.90 7.12 5.97
CA ASP A 134 10.82 5.68 5.70
C ASP A 134 9.40 5.19 5.35
N ASP A 135 8.37 5.94 5.76
CA ASP A 135 6.97 5.52 5.68
C ASP A 135 6.12 6.35 4.71
N TYR A 136 6.65 7.49 4.25
CA TYR A 136 5.90 8.46 3.46
C TYR A 136 6.71 8.97 2.26
N LEU A 137 6.07 9.01 1.10
CA LEU A 137 6.61 9.60 -0.11
C LEU A 137 5.56 10.43 -0.86
N LYS A 138 6.02 11.36 -1.70
CA LYS A 138 5.22 11.94 -2.79
C LYS A 138 5.73 11.43 -4.13
N LEU A 139 4.81 11.26 -5.06
CA LEU A 139 5.07 10.76 -6.40
C LEU A 139 4.34 11.67 -7.40
N GLN A 140 5.03 12.14 -8.43
CA GLN A 140 4.42 12.94 -9.48
C GLN A 140 4.54 12.22 -10.82
N LEU A 141 3.42 11.72 -11.32
CA LEU A 141 3.36 10.93 -12.55
C LEU A 141 2.85 11.76 -13.73
N PRO A 142 3.46 11.65 -14.91
CA PRO A 142 2.92 12.21 -16.13
C PRO A 142 1.62 11.50 -16.53
N GLN A 143 0.69 12.24 -17.14
CA GLN A 143 -0.59 11.71 -17.61
C GLN A 143 -0.44 10.54 -18.60
N GLU A 144 0.68 10.44 -19.30
CA GLU A 144 0.99 9.35 -20.23
C GLU A 144 1.11 8.00 -19.51
N ILE A 145 1.68 8.00 -18.31
CA ILE A 145 1.76 6.82 -17.45
C ILE A 145 0.39 6.51 -16.82
N VAL A 146 -0.38 7.54 -16.48
CA VAL A 146 -1.68 7.37 -15.78
C VAL A 146 -2.81 6.94 -16.73
N PHE A 147 -2.89 7.50 -17.95
CA PHE A 147 -4.02 7.34 -18.85
C PHE A 147 -3.73 6.50 -20.09
N ASN A 148 -4.73 5.72 -20.53
CA ASN A 148 -4.77 5.14 -21.86
C ASN A 148 -5.33 6.15 -22.87
N LYS A 149 -4.91 6.04 -24.13
CA LYS A 149 -5.57 6.78 -25.21
C LYS A 149 -6.95 6.15 -25.48
N PRO A 150 -7.98 6.94 -25.79
CA PRO A 150 -7.97 8.40 -25.92
C PRO A 150 -8.10 9.12 -24.57
N LYS A 151 -7.27 10.15 -24.39
CA LYS A 151 -7.29 11.00 -23.19
C LYS A 151 -8.54 11.89 -23.20
N PRO A 152 -9.28 11.99 -22.08
CA PRO A 152 -10.34 12.98 -21.94
C PRO A 152 -9.80 14.41 -22.14
N PRO A 153 -10.62 15.34 -22.68
CA PRO A 153 -10.24 16.75 -22.71
C PRO A 153 -10.13 17.32 -21.29
N HIS A 154 -9.20 18.25 -21.08
CA HIS A 154 -8.94 18.94 -19.80
C HIS A 154 -8.34 18.10 -18.66
N ILE A 155 -7.51 17.11 -18.99
CA ILE A 155 -6.83 16.31 -17.99
C ILE A 155 -5.54 16.97 -17.48
N PRO A 156 -5.20 16.86 -16.18
CA PRO A 156 -3.93 17.35 -15.66
C PRO A 156 -2.74 16.73 -16.40
N LYS A 157 -1.70 17.52 -16.68
CA LYS A 157 -0.46 17.02 -17.29
C LYS A 157 0.29 16.06 -16.36
N PHE A 158 0.17 16.30 -15.06
CA PHE A 158 0.79 15.50 -14.00
C PHE A 158 -0.25 15.20 -12.93
N PHE A 159 -0.10 14.03 -12.32
CA PHE A 159 -0.89 13.57 -11.20
C PHE A 159 0.02 13.45 -9.98
N GLU A 160 -0.35 14.11 -8.90
CA GLU A 160 0.30 13.90 -7.62
C GLU A 160 -0.34 12.73 -6.89
N PHE A 161 0.51 11.84 -6.39
CA PHE A 161 0.17 10.76 -5.50
C PHE A 161 0.96 10.90 -4.20
N VAL A 162 0.35 10.51 -3.10
CA VAL A 162 1.04 10.28 -1.84
C VAL A 162 1.16 8.78 -1.61
N GLY A 163 2.33 8.33 -1.17
CA GLY A 163 2.62 6.94 -0.86
C GLY A 163 2.76 6.74 0.63
N ILE A 164 2.07 5.74 1.18
CA ILE A 164 2.19 5.33 2.59
C ILE A 164 2.63 3.88 2.63
N ARG A 165 3.74 3.62 3.34
CA ARG A 165 4.35 2.30 3.44
C ARG A 165 3.40 1.30 4.08
N VAL A 166 3.34 0.12 3.48
CA VAL A 166 2.61 -1.01 4.04
C VAL A 166 3.52 -1.80 4.95
N ASP A 167 3.17 -1.84 6.22
CA ASP A 167 3.76 -2.76 7.18
C ASP A 167 3.02 -4.11 7.08
N PHE A 168 3.54 -5.01 6.25
CA PHE A 168 2.95 -6.33 6.03
C PHE A 168 2.88 -7.17 7.30
N GLU A 169 3.83 -7.02 8.22
CA GLU A 169 3.82 -7.73 9.50
C GLU A 169 2.64 -7.26 10.36
N LYS A 170 2.45 -5.94 10.44
CA LYS A 170 1.29 -5.34 11.13
C LYS A 170 -0.03 -5.74 10.47
N VAL A 171 -0.08 -5.81 9.13
CA VAL A 171 -1.27 -6.28 8.40
C VAL A 171 -1.56 -7.74 8.71
N ALA A 172 -0.54 -8.61 8.69
CA ALA A 172 -0.68 -10.04 9.01
C ALA A 172 -1.16 -10.24 10.46
N ARG A 173 -0.57 -9.51 11.41
CA ARG A 173 -0.98 -9.56 12.83
C ARG A 173 -2.41 -9.11 13.02
N LYS A 174 -2.84 -8.05 12.33
CA LYS A 174 -4.23 -7.56 12.39
C LYS A 174 -5.20 -8.60 11.84
N ARG A 175 -4.92 -9.19 10.67
CA ARG A 175 -5.74 -10.24 10.08
C ARG A 175 -5.86 -11.48 10.96
N LYS A 176 -4.76 -11.86 11.61
CA LYS A 176 -4.78 -12.98 12.57
C LYS A 176 -5.71 -12.71 13.75
N ARG A 177 -5.65 -11.52 14.35
CA ARG A 177 -6.54 -11.12 15.46
C ARG A 177 -8.01 -11.06 15.04
N GLU A 178 -8.31 -10.45 13.89
CA GLU A 178 -9.69 -10.39 13.37
C GLU A 178 -10.26 -11.78 13.10
N ARG A 179 -9.41 -12.73 12.69
CA ARG A 179 -9.81 -14.13 12.53
C ARG A 179 -10.06 -14.82 13.88
N GLU A 180 -9.16 -14.65 14.84
CA GLU A 180 -9.32 -15.19 16.21
C GLU A 180 -10.58 -14.63 16.89
N GLU A 181 -10.83 -13.33 16.81
CA GLU A 181 -12.04 -12.69 17.35
C GLU A 181 -13.33 -13.19 16.69
N ARG A 182 -13.26 -13.49 15.38
CA ARG A 182 -14.40 -14.04 14.65
C ARG A 182 -14.66 -15.49 15.04
N GLU A 183 -13.61 -16.31 15.12
CA GLU A 183 -13.71 -17.70 15.57
C GLU A 183 -14.26 -17.78 17.01
N GLU A 184 -13.78 -16.92 17.93
CA GLU A 184 -14.32 -16.83 19.30
C GLU A 184 -15.80 -16.42 19.35
N ARG A 185 -16.22 -15.48 18.47
CA ARG A 185 -17.63 -15.09 18.38
C ARG A 185 -18.49 -16.25 17.87
N GLU A 186 -18.05 -16.93 16.82
CA GLU A 186 -18.77 -18.07 16.23
C GLU A 186 -18.89 -19.21 17.26
N GLU A 187 -17.83 -19.56 17.99
CA GLU A 187 -17.88 -20.57 19.06
C GLU A 187 -18.82 -20.20 20.20
N ARG A 188 -18.88 -18.92 20.58
CA ARG A 188 -19.78 -18.43 21.61
C ARG A 188 -21.24 -18.53 21.18
N GLU A 189 -21.54 -18.13 19.95
CA GLU A 189 -22.89 -18.24 19.37
C GLU A 189 -23.33 -19.71 19.30
N GLU A 190 -22.46 -20.63 18.88
CA GLU A 190 -22.75 -22.07 18.87
C GLU A 190 -23.00 -22.65 20.27
N ARG A 191 -22.24 -22.19 21.28
CA ARG A 191 -22.43 -22.63 22.67
C ARG A 191 -23.77 -22.16 23.23
N GLU A 192 -24.11 -20.89 23.00
CA GLU A 192 -25.39 -20.30 23.42
C GLU A 192 -26.56 -21.06 22.76
N GLU A 193 -26.49 -21.35 21.45
CA GLU A 193 -27.50 -22.18 20.77
C GLU A 193 -27.63 -23.60 21.35
N ARG A 194 -26.50 -24.24 21.71
CA ARG A 194 -26.51 -25.59 22.27
C ARG A 194 -27.16 -25.62 23.66
N GLU A 195 -26.85 -24.64 24.50
CA GLU A 195 -27.42 -24.51 25.83
C GLU A 195 -28.93 -24.26 25.76
N GLU A 196 -29.41 -23.46 24.81
CA GLU A 196 -30.86 -23.27 24.57
C GLU A 196 -31.56 -24.57 24.14
N ARG A 197 -30.96 -25.34 23.21
CA ARG A 197 -31.51 -26.63 22.76
C ARG A 197 -31.54 -27.67 23.88
N GLU A 198 -30.53 -27.70 24.73
CA GLU A 198 -30.46 -28.62 25.86
C GLU A 198 -31.41 -28.22 27.01
N GLY A 199 -31.61 -26.91 27.23
CA GLY A 199 -32.56 -26.37 28.20
C GLY A 199 -34.03 -26.59 27.85
N MET A 200 -34.37 -26.77 26.56
CA MET A 200 -35.72 -27.10 26.09
C MET A 200 -36.07 -28.59 26.19
N LYS A 201 -35.17 -29.49 26.62
CA LYS A 201 -35.50 -30.91 26.73
C LYS A 201 -36.54 -31.15 27.84
N PRO A 202 -37.72 -31.73 27.51
CA PRO A 202 -38.77 -31.96 28.51
C PRO A 202 -38.29 -32.95 29.57
N ARG A 203 -38.49 -32.60 30.84
CA ARG A 203 -38.18 -33.48 31.97
C ARG A 203 -39.00 -34.76 31.85
N ARG A 204 -38.33 -35.93 31.84
CA ARG A 204 -39.00 -37.23 31.85
C ARG A 204 -40.00 -37.25 33.03
N PRO A 205 -41.28 -37.56 32.78
CA PRO A 205 -42.24 -37.72 33.86
C PRO A 205 -41.78 -38.89 34.77
N PRO A 206 -41.98 -38.78 36.09
CA PRO A 206 -41.56 -39.81 37.02
C PRO A 206 -42.27 -41.13 36.71
N SER A 207 -41.53 -42.24 36.71
CA SER A 207 -42.10 -43.56 36.47
C SER A 207 -43.16 -43.91 37.51
N PRO A 208 -44.25 -44.58 37.12
CA PRO A 208 -45.28 -45.01 38.07
C PRO A 208 -44.65 -45.95 39.10
N ARG A 209 -44.89 -45.68 40.38
CA ARG A 209 -44.57 -46.63 41.46
C ARG A 209 -45.52 -47.82 41.31
N GLU A 210 -44.98 -48.98 40.96
CA GLU A 210 -45.70 -50.24 41.04
C GLU A 210 -46.09 -50.50 42.50
N SER A 211 -47.36 -50.85 42.71
CA SER A 211 -47.94 -51.27 43.99
C SER A 211 -48.24 -52.75 43.94
#